data_AF-A0A964HF29-F1
#
_entry.id   AF-A0A964HF29-F1
#
_cell.length_a   1.000
_cell.length_b   1.000
_cell.length_c   1.000
_cell.angle_alpha   90.00
_cell.angle_beta   90.00
_cell.angle_gamma   90.00
#
_symmetry.space_group_name_H-M   'P 1'
#
loop_
_entity.id
_entity.type
_entity.pdbx_description
1 polymer ?
#
loop_
_entity_poly.entity_id
_entity_poly.type
_entity_poly.pdbx_seq_one_letter_code
_entity_poly.pdbx_strand_id
1 'polypeptide(L)'
;MIDRPTQPLELAARVLAPTTMIEVRQSPFSPRGWEILDRMAVNNPTDLRTLEARGAMALIQHVLHQQGVESEALARAEGCDGLTEHEILELLGADTTSDIITDGRVFR
;
A
#
# COMPACT_ATOMS: atom_id res chain seq x y z
N MET A 1 -2.48 -21.82 -0.13
CA MET A 1 -1.11 -21.30 -0.28
C MET A 1 -1.13 -20.43 -1.52
N ILE A 2 -1.32 -19.12 -1.38
CA ILE A 2 -1.24 -18.20 -2.52
C ILE A 2 0.25 -17.89 -2.66
N ASP A 3 0.85 -18.33 -3.77
CA ASP A 3 2.21 -17.98 -4.14
C ASP A 3 2.36 -16.46 -4.03
N ARG A 4 3.29 -15.99 -3.18
CA ARG A 4 3.69 -14.59 -3.22
C ARG A 4 4.16 -14.31 -4.65
N PRO A 5 3.74 -13.21 -5.30
CA PRO A 5 4.28 -12.86 -6.60
C PRO A 5 5.81 -12.87 -6.50
N THR A 6 6.43 -13.71 -7.33
CA THR A 6 7.88 -13.98 -7.33
C THR A 6 8.71 -12.74 -7.67
N GLN A 7 8.06 -11.64 -8.07
CA GLN A 7 8.68 -10.35 -8.32
C GLN A 7 7.83 -9.23 -7.70
N PRO A 8 8.43 -8.30 -6.94
CA PRO A 8 7.70 -7.16 -6.39
C PRO A 8 7.19 -6.25 -7.52
N LEU A 9 6.00 -5.68 -7.30
CA LEU A 9 5.30 -4.77 -8.21
C LEU A 9 4.75 -5.43 -9.48
N GLU A 10 4.69 -6.77 -9.54
CA GLU A 10 4.18 -7.49 -10.70
C GLU A 10 2.70 -7.16 -10.97
N LEU A 11 1.88 -7.08 -9.92
CA LEU A 11 0.46 -6.79 -10.04
C LEU A 11 0.24 -5.30 -10.26
N ALA A 12 0.98 -4.45 -9.54
CA ALA A 12 0.96 -3.00 -9.72
C ALA A 12 1.32 -2.58 -11.15
N ALA A 13 2.29 -3.24 -11.78
CA ALA A 13 2.69 -2.98 -13.17
C ALA A 13 1.58 -3.28 -14.20
N ARG A 14 0.54 -4.05 -13.84
CA ARG A 14 -0.63 -4.32 -14.70
C ARG A 14 -1.69 -3.24 -14.61
N VAL A 15 -1.62 -2.37 -13.59
CA VAL A 15 -2.61 -1.33 -13.30
C VAL A 15 -2.06 0.06 -13.59
N LEU A 16 -0.81 0.32 -13.19
CA LEU A 16 -0.12 1.61 -13.33
C LEU A 16 0.55 1.76 -14.70
N ALA A 17 0.67 2.99 -15.15
CA ALA A 17 1.42 3.35 -16.35
C ALA A 17 2.93 3.06 -16.18
N PRO A 18 3.63 2.70 -17.28
CA PRO A 18 5.07 2.45 -17.24
C PRO A 18 5.90 3.62 -16.70
N THR A 19 5.48 4.87 -16.96
CA THR A 19 6.15 6.08 -16.45
C THR A 19 6.04 6.19 -14.93
N THR A 20 4.85 5.95 -14.37
CA THR A 20 4.62 5.92 -12.92
C THR A 20 5.42 4.80 -12.27
N MET A 21 5.53 3.64 -12.93
CA MET A 21 6.34 2.52 -12.45
C MET A 21 7.84 2.85 -12.34
N ILE A 22 8.36 3.73 -13.20
CA ILE A 22 9.74 4.21 -13.09
C ILE A 22 9.90 5.03 -11.81
N GLU A 23 8.98 5.95 -11.53
CA GLU A 23 9.01 6.79 -10.33
C GLU A 23 8.82 5.96 -9.05
N VAL A 24 7.88 5.01 -9.05
CA VAL A 24 7.64 4.06 -7.96
C VAL A 24 8.90 3.24 -7.63
N ARG A 25 9.64 2.78 -8.64
CA ARG A 25 10.88 2.01 -8.44
C ARG A 25 12.05 2.86 -7.93
N GLN A 26 12.03 4.16 -8.19
CA GLN A 26 13.03 5.11 -7.70
C GLN A 26 12.68 5.67 -6.31
N SER A 27 11.47 5.39 -5.82
CA SER A 27 10.97 5.88 -4.54
C SER A 27 11.57 5.10 -3.36
N PRO A 28 11.68 5.71 -2.17
CA PRO A 28 12.27 5.09 -0.98
C PRO A 28 11.28 4.12 -0.30
N PHE A 29 10.71 3.18 -1.06
CA PHE A 29 9.83 2.15 -0.53
C PHE A 29 10.64 1.03 0.11
N SER A 30 10.18 0.57 1.27
CA SER A 30 10.56 -0.74 1.79
C SER A 30 9.85 -1.86 0.99
N PRO A 31 10.22 -3.14 1.18
CA PRO A 31 9.49 -4.26 0.59
C PRO A 31 7.97 -4.20 0.88
N ARG A 32 7.58 -3.70 2.06
CA ARG A 32 6.18 -3.50 2.43
C ARG A 32 5.47 -2.46 1.53
N GLY A 33 6.16 -1.39 1.14
CA GLY A 33 5.60 -0.41 0.20
C GLY A 33 5.28 -1.03 -1.16
N TRP A 34 6.10 -1.97 -1.63
CA TRP A 34 5.83 -2.73 -2.86
C TRP A 34 4.68 -3.73 -2.69
N GLU A 35 4.61 -4.41 -1.55
CA GLU A 35 3.50 -5.32 -1.22
C GLU A 35 2.16 -4.57 -1.13
N ILE A 36 2.14 -3.35 -0.56
CA ILE A 36 0.96 -2.48 -0.54
C ILE A 36 0.49 -2.18 -1.97
N LEU A 37 1.41 -1.83 -2.87
CA LEU A 37 1.06 -1.53 -4.27
C LEU A 37 0.48 -2.75 -4.99
N ASP A 38 1.06 -3.93 -4.81
CA ASP A 38 0.52 -5.17 -5.37
C ASP A 38 -0.83 -5.54 -4.75
N ARG A 39 -1.00 -5.33 -3.43
CA ARG A 39 -2.26 -5.55 -2.73
C ARG A 39 -3.36 -4.62 -3.22
N MET A 40 -3.05 -3.33 -3.41
CA MET A 40 -3.97 -2.36 -4.01
C MET A 40 -4.35 -2.73 -5.45
N ALA A 41 -3.39 -3.23 -6.24
CA ALA A 41 -3.67 -3.66 -7.60
C ALA A 41 -4.67 -4.84 -7.69
N VAL A 42 -4.70 -5.69 -6.66
CA VAL A 42 -5.66 -6.81 -6.54
C VAL A 42 -6.98 -6.36 -5.94
N ASN A 43 -6.93 -5.71 -4.78
CA ASN A 43 -8.11 -5.42 -3.98
C ASN A 43 -8.87 -4.20 -4.50
N ASN A 44 -8.16 -3.12 -4.87
CA ASN A 44 -8.73 -1.82 -5.21
C ASN A 44 -8.04 -1.17 -6.45
N PRO A 45 -8.06 -1.81 -7.63
CA PRO A 45 -7.34 -1.30 -8.81
C PRO A 45 -7.85 0.06 -9.31
N THR A 46 -9.13 0.35 -9.13
CA THR A 46 -9.72 1.66 -9.51
C THR A 46 -9.14 2.80 -8.66
N ASP A 47 -8.91 2.54 -7.39
CA ASP A 47 -8.37 3.49 -6.42
C ASP A 47 -6.89 3.76 -6.70
N LEU A 48 -6.14 2.70 -7.02
CA LEU A 48 -4.76 2.79 -7.44
C LEU A 48 -4.60 3.66 -8.70
N ARG A 49 -5.48 3.49 -9.70
CA ARG A 49 -5.51 4.37 -10.90
C ARG A 49 -5.93 5.80 -10.55
N THR A 50 -6.83 5.97 -9.59
CA THR A 50 -7.26 7.31 -9.15
C THR A 50 -6.12 8.07 -8.49
N LEU A 51 -5.32 7.40 -7.67
CA LEU A 51 -4.10 7.96 -7.08
C LEU A 51 -3.06 8.30 -8.15
N GLU A 52 -2.85 7.41 -9.12
CA GLU A 52 -1.98 7.70 -10.26
C GLU A 52 -2.43 8.93 -11.06
N ALA A 53 -3.74 9.06 -11.32
CA ALA A 53 -4.31 10.20 -12.05
C ALA A 53 -4.15 11.53 -11.31
N ARG A 54 -4.03 11.51 -9.97
CA ARG A 54 -3.68 12.68 -9.15
C ARG A 54 -2.20 13.05 -9.23
N GLY A 55 -1.37 12.16 -9.78
CA GLY A 55 0.06 12.33 -9.97
C GLY A 55 0.86 11.29 -9.19
N ALA A 56 1.99 10.87 -9.76
CA ALA A 56 2.87 9.87 -9.16
C ALA A 56 3.36 10.25 -7.76
N MET A 57 3.62 11.52 -7.48
CA MET A 57 3.96 11.99 -6.12
C MET A 57 2.84 11.71 -5.12
N ALA A 58 1.57 11.93 -5.48
CA ALA A 58 0.44 11.68 -4.60
C ALA A 58 0.29 10.18 -4.29
N LEU A 59 0.46 9.33 -5.31
CA LEU A 59 0.55 7.88 -5.14
C LEU A 59 1.70 7.50 -4.20
N ILE A 60 2.89 8.07 -4.42
CA ILE A 60 4.07 7.75 -3.63
C ILE A 60 3.88 8.14 -2.16
N GLN A 61 3.38 9.35 -1.89
CA GLN A 61 3.11 9.81 -0.54
C GLN A 61 2.07 8.94 0.17
N HIS A 62 1.03 8.50 -0.54
CA HIS A 62 0.03 7.60 0.02
C HIS A 62 0.65 6.26 0.43
N VAL A 63 1.45 5.64 -0.44
CA VAL A 63 2.12 4.37 -0.14
C VAL A 63 3.14 4.53 1.00
N LEU A 64 3.89 5.64 1.04
CA LEU A 64 4.82 5.92 2.13
C LEU A 64 4.10 6.09 3.47
N HIS A 65 2.94 6.73 3.49
CA HIS A 65 2.12 6.86 4.68
C HIS A 65 1.60 5.49 5.14
N GLN A 66 1.01 4.74 4.21
CA GLN A 66 0.45 3.42 4.47
C GLN A 66 1.50 2.43 5.00
N GLN A 67 2.72 2.43 4.44
CA GLN A 67 3.78 1.55 4.95
C GLN A 67 4.13 1.89 6.41
N GLY A 68 4.05 3.16 6.80
CA GLY A 68 4.33 3.61 8.16
C GLY A 68 3.26 3.14 9.13
N VAL A 69 1.98 3.31 8.75
CA VAL A 69 0.82 2.85 9.53
C VAL A 69 0.90 1.34 9.76
N GLU A 70 1.14 0.56 8.70
CA GLU A 70 1.24 -0.90 8.82
C GLU A 70 2.44 -1.35 9.64
N SER A 71 3.60 -0.70 9.46
CA SER A 71 4.80 -1.05 10.22
C SER A 71 4.62 -0.77 11.71
N GLU A 72 3.96 0.33 12.06
CA GLU A 72 3.64 0.64 13.45
C GLU A 72 2.61 -0.34 14.01
N ALA A 73 1.55 -0.66 13.27
CA ALA A 73 0.53 -1.62 13.70
C ALA A 73 1.15 -2.99 14.00
N LEU A 74 2.00 -3.50 13.11
CA LEU A 74 2.68 -4.78 13.31
C LEU A 74 3.69 -4.73 14.47
N ALA A 75 4.40 -3.62 14.65
CA ALA A 75 5.30 -3.47 15.80
C ALA A 75 4.54 -3.48 17.14
N ARG A 76 3.26 -3.11 17.14
CA ARG A 76 2.37 -3.09 18.32
C ARG A 76 1.51 -4.34 18.46
N ALA A 77 1.63 -5.31 17.55
CA ALA A 77 0.81 -6.51 17.50
C ALA A 77 1.22 -7.56 18.56
N GLU A 78 1.27 -7.15 19.82
CA GLU A 78 1.52 -8.04 20.95
C GLU A 78 0.33 -8.99 21.15
N GLY A 79 0.59 -10.28 21.36
CA GLY A 79 -0.44 -11.28 21.62
C GLY A 79 -1.26 -11.71 20.38
N CYS A 80 -0.83 -11.33 19.18
CA CYS A 80 -1.41 -11.79 17.91
C CYS A 80 -0.79 -13.11 17.41
N ASP A 81 -0.30 -13.95 18.33
CA ASP A 81 0.35 -15.22 18.01
C ASP A 81 -0.62 -16.14 17.26
N GLY A 82 -0.20 -16.61 16.08
CA GLY A 82 -0.99 -17.49 15.22
C GLY A 82 -1.84 -16.80 14.16
N LEU A 83 -1.87 -15.47 14.13
CA LEU A 83 -2.44 -14.69 13.03
C LEU A 83 -1.38 -14.40 11.96
N THR A 84 -1.79 -14.35 10.71
CA THR A 84 -0.96 -13.84 9.61
C THR A 84 -0.84 -12.32 9.68
N GLU A 85 0.20 -11.74 9.06
CA GLU A 85 0.35 -10.27 9.02
C GLU A 85 -0.90 -9.59 8.44
N HIS A 86 -1.52 -10.18 7.42
CA HIS A 86 -2.75 -9.65 6.85
C HIS A 86 -3.90 -9.64 7.86
N GLU A 87 -4.13 -10.73 8.58
CA GLU A 87 -5.16 -10.81 9.62
C GLU A 87 -4.89 -9.83 10.77
N ILE A 88 -3.61 -9.60 11.12
CA ILE A 88 -3.22 -8.60 12.11
C ILE A 88 -3.55 -7.19 11.61
N LEU A 89 -3.18 -6.87 10.36
CA LEU A 89 -3.46 -5.56 9.78
C LEU A 89 -4.95 -5.30 9.62
N GLU A 90 -5.74 -6.30 9.22
CA GLU A 90 -7.21 -6.21 9.18
C GLU A 90 -7.78 -6.01 10.59
N LEU A 91 -7.34 -6.81 11.57
CA LEU A 91 -7.78 -6.71 12.96
C LEU A 91 -7.49 -5.33 13.57
N LEU A 92 -6.33 -4.75 13.25
CA LEU A 92 -5.88 -3.45 13.74
C LEU A 92 -6.39 -2.26 12.90
N GLY A 93 -7.16 -2.51 11.82
CA GLY A 93 -7.63 -1.46 10.91
C GLY A 93 -6.49 -0.75 10.17
N ALA A 94 -5.33 -1.41 10.05
CA ALA A 94 -4.16 -0.92 9.35
C ALA A 94 -4.07 -1.45 7.92
N ASP A 95 -4.83 -2.50 7.56
CA ASP A 95 -4.91 -3.00 6.18
C ASP A 95 -5.75 -2.08 5.28
N THR A 96 -6.71 -1.36 5.89
CA THR A 96 -7.62 -0.51 5.14
C THR A 96 -6.84 0.50 4.33
N THR A 97 -7.13 0.51 3.03
CA THR A 97 -6.76 1.55 2.05
C THR A 97 -7.48 2.87 2.39
N SER A 98 -7.62 3.16 3.69
CA SER A 98 -8.48 4.20 4.21
C SER A 98 -7.94 5.53 3.74
N ASP A 99 -8.86 6.28 3.15
CA ASP A 99 -8.68 7.67 2.77
C ASP A 99 -7.66 7.86 1.65
N ILE A 100 -8.07 7.52 0.42
CA ILE A 100 -7.65 8.27 -0.75
C ILE A 100 -8.07 9.72 -0.51
N ILE A 101 -7.23 10.46 0.23
CA ILE A 101 -7.49 11.75 0.85
C ILE A 101 -8.28 12.58 -0.14
N THR A 102 -9.59 12.68 0.10
CA THR A 102 -10.43 13.64 -0.57
C THR A 102 -10.36 14.84 0.34
N ASP A 103 -9.64 15.85 -0.14
CA ASP A 103 -9.54 17.18 0.45
C ASP A 103 -8.60 17.38 1.63
N GLY A 104 -7.77 18.43 1.52
CA GLY A 104 -6.83 18.85 2.54
C GLY A 104 -7.51 19.37 3.79
N ARG A 105 -7.78 18.49 4.76
CA ARG A 105 -8.16 18.89 6.11
C ARG A 105 -7.28 18.23 7.15
N VAL A 106 -6.42 19.06 7.71
CA VAL A 106 -5.94 18.97 9.09
C VAL A 106 -7.15 18.80 10.00
N PHE A 107 -7.21 17.74 10.78
CA PHE A 107 -8.01 17.73 11.99
C PHE A 107 -7.10 17.59 13.20
N ARG A 108 -7.31 18.57 14.08
CA ARG A 108 -6.68 18.89 15.36
C ARG A 108 -6.43 17.71 16.29
#